data_AF-A0A0B7GXL9-F1
#
_entry.id   AF-A0A0B7GXL9-F1
#
_cell.length_a   1.000
_cell.length_b   1.000
_cell.length_c   1.000
_cell.angle_alpha   90.00
_cell.angle_beta   90.00
_cell.angle_gamma   90.00
#
_symmetry.space_group_name_H-M   'P 1'
#
loop_
_entity.id
_entity.type
_entity.pdbx_description
1 polymer ?
#
loop_
_entity_poly.entity_id
_entity_poly.type
_entity_poly.pdbx_seq_one_letter_code
_entity_poly.pdbx_strand_id
1 'polypeptide(L)'
;MLEVVSAKNYCIIKMPNSTQEYRLERKAGIDGEWETLTASGFIKTTTEPPVPVKDVYLDKNVKDGVYGYRVQDVTNAAADWEYSVWVKCGAGKPVGYTFGNYKAPEGQWGEIVTPDDLHYTYLWGVDFRASNGMPYTDEQVRFHINSSLREMERRLNITIEKKRIACEPQRRGLKKGVDYDEEESFYSFHQSRIQRQGFIPTRKRPVIKVSKLDLLSRTEKVRSLMDCYTLDKTKGLIKFFNRPFRMSDTRKAIHTSISPYGAATWESNLFYSIDYVAGYESSDDVPADLRAVIAKLCAVELLNIIGDGLISGFSSSSLSMDGVSESFSSTQSATSAYYGARIKVYEDELKNYIEENKMKFGHVVMGAL
;
A
#
# COMPACT_ATOMS: atom_id res chain seq x y z
N MET A 1 33.60 -2.64 -20.36
CA MET A 1 32.54 -2.65 -19.34
C MET A 1 31.74 -3.92 -19.53
N LEU A 2 31.67 -4.74 -18.48
CA LEU A 2 30.98 -6.03 -18.48
C LEU A 2 29.46 -5.82 -18.43
N GLU A 3 28.75 -6.27 -19.47
CA GLU A 3 27.29 -6.19 -19.54
C GLU A 3 26.67 -7.52 -19.11
N VAL A 4 25.81 -7.50 -18.09
CA VAL A 4 25.10 -8.70 -17.61
C VAL A 4 23.61 -8.43 -17.54
N VAL A 5 22.83 -9.32 -18.14
CA VAL A 5 21.36 -9.28 -18.16
C VAL A 5 20.82 -10.60 -17.63
N SER A 6 19.95 -10.52 -16.62
CA SER A 6 19.22 -11.70 -16.14
C SER A 6 17.94 -11.89 -16.94
N ALA A 7 17.68 -13.14 -17.31
CA ALA A 7 16.47 -13.59 -17.97
C ALA A 7 15.93 -14.82 -17.25
N LYS A 8 15.04 -14.58 -16.29
CA LYS A 8 14.37 -15.60 -15.46
C LYS A 8 15.38 -16.47 -14.69
N ASN A 9 15.77 -17.61 -15.26
CA ASN A 9 16.56 -18.65 -14.60
C ASN A 9 18.01 -18.73 -15.13
N TYR A 10 18.38 -17.81 -16.02
CA TYR A 10 19.70 -17.74 -16.60
C TYR A 10 20.21 -16.29 -16.68
N CYS A 11 21.53 -16.13 -16.68
CA CYS A 11 22.19 -14.84 -16.90
C CYS A 11 22.92 -14.87 -18.24
N ILE A 12 22.74 -13.80 -19.01
CA ILE A 12 23.47 -13.53 -20.25
C ILE A 12 24.59 -12.56 -19.88
N ILE A 13 25.83 -12.96 -20.12
CA ILE A 13 27.03 -12.17 -19.83
C ILE A 13 27.69 -11.88 -21.17
N LYS A 14 27.83 -10.60 -21.49
CA LYS A 14 28.48 -10.14 -22.70
C LYS A 14 29.83 -9.53 -22.34
N MET A 15 30.87 -10.08 -22.97
CA MET A 15 32.25 -9.72 -22.66
C MET A 15 32.58 -8.32 -23.17
N PRO A 16 33.50 -7.58 -22.49
CA PRO A 16 33.87 -6.22 -22.89
C PRO A 16 34.40 -6.13 -24.32
N ASN A 17 35.11 -7.17 -24.78
CA ASN A 17 35.64 -7.27 -26.13
C ASN A 17 35.39 -8.68 -26.69
N SER A 18 34.77 -8.78 -27.87
CA SER A 18 34.43 -10.07 -28.49
C SER A 18 35.63 -10.84 -29.03
N THR A 19 36.81 -10.21 -29.11
CA THR A 19 38.03 -10.82 -29.69
C THR A 19 38.93 -11.47 -28.64
N GLN A 20 38.81 -11.09 -27.37
CA GLN A 20 39.65 -11.54 -26.26
C GLN A 20 39.00 -12.68 -25.47
N GLU A 21 39.83 -13.46 -24.77
CA GLU A 21 39.40 -14.54 -23.89
C GLU A 21 39.50 -14.10 -22.42
N TYR A 22 38.41 -14.30 -21.69
CA TYR A 22 38.29 -13.86 -20.30
C TYR A 22 38.10 -15.05 -19.34
N ARG A 23 38.71 -14.93 -18.16
CA ARG A 23 38.37 -15.71 -16.97
C ARG A 23 37.13 -15.10 -16.34
N LEU A 24 36.07 -15.90 -16.21
CA LEU A 24 34.81 -15.49 -15.61
C LEU A 24 34.69 -15.99 -14.17
N GLU A 25 34.25 -15.10 -13.28
CA GLU A 25 33.88 -15.47 -11.91
C GLU A 25 32.51 -14.91 -11.53
N ARG A 26 31.80 -15.64 -10.68
CA ARG A 26 30.46 -15.33 -10.20
C ARG A 26 30.44 -15.30 -8.69
N LYS A 27 29.65 -14.39 -8.11
CA LYS A 27 29.41 -14.29 -6.67
C LYS A 27 27.91 -14.25 -6.40
N ALA A 28 27.44 -15.10 -5.49
CA ALA A 28 26.05 -15.13 -5.05
C ALA A 28 25.88 -14.33 -3.74
N GLY A 29 25.14 -13.22 -3.80
CA GLY A 29 24.91 -12.32 -2.66
C GLY A 29 26.13 -11.46 -2.28
N ILE A 30 25.88 -10.37 -1.55
CA ILE A 30 26.91 -9.38 -1.16
C ILE A 30 27.99 -10.01 -0.25
N ASP A 31 27.61 -10.97 0.60
CA ASP A 31 28.51 -11.66 1.53
C ASP A 31 29.09 -12.96 0.97
N GLY A 32 28.76 -13.32 -0.28
CA GLY A 32 29.25 -14.54 -0.93
C GLY A 32 30.73 -14.49 -1.30
N GLU A 33 31.30 -15.66 -1.59
CA GLU A 33 32.64 -15.79 -2.15
C GLU A 33 32.58 -15.82 -3.68
N TRP A 34 33.70 -15.50 -4.34
CA TRP A 34 33.82 -15.59 -5.79
C TRP A 34 34.09 -17.04 -6.22
N GLU A 35 33.26 -17.56 -7.11
CA GLU A 35 33.36 -18.87 -7.72
C GLU A 35 33.91 -18.72 -9.15
N THR A 36 34.95 -19.48 -9.48
CA THR A 36 35.55 -19.45 -10.82
C THR A 36 34.84 -20.42 -11.75
N LEU A 37 34.65 -20.04 -13.02
CA LEU A 37 34.12 -20.94 -14.04
C LEU A 37 35.16 -22.00 -14.46
N THR A 38 34.80 -23.26 -14.28
CA THR A 38 35.57 -24.47 -14.65
C THR A 38 34.73 -25.36 -15.58
N ALA A 39 35.32 -26.44 -16.10
CA ALA A 39 34.60 -27.39 -16.97
C ALA A 39 33.41 -28.06 -16.25
N SER A 40 33.50 -28.18 -14.93
CA SER A 40 32.48 -28.74 -14.04
C SER A 40 31.46 -27.69 -13.56
N GLY A 41 31.61 -26.42 -13.94
CA GLY A 41 30.75 -25.29 -13.56
C GLY A 41 31.46 -24.26 -12.66
N PHE A 42 30.67 -23.46 -11.94
CA PHE A 42 31.20 -22.49 -10.98
C PHE A 42 31.60 -23.18 -9.67
N ILE A 43 32.89 -23.18 -9.35
CA ILE A 43 33.44 -23.86 -8.18
C ILE A 43 34.30 -22.88 -7.37
N LYS A 44 34.28 -23.04 -6.05
CA LYS A 44 35.06 -22.22 -5.10
C LYS A 44 36.55 -22.55 -5.08
N THR A 45 36.94 -23.72 -5.57
CA THR A 45 38.27 -24.31 -5.36
C THR A 45 39.07 -24.31 -6.67
N THR A 46 40.30 -23.84 -6.59
CA THR A 46 41.26 -23.65 -7.69
C THR A 46 41.92 -24.94 -8.20
N THR A 47 41.31 -26.10 -7.95
CA THR A 47 41.87 -27.41 -8.35
C THR A 47 41.67 -27.72 -9.84
N GLU A 48 40.71 -27.08 -10.49
CA GLU A 48 40.48 -27.21 -11.95
C GLU A 48 40.90 -25.94 -12.69
N PRO A 49 41.49 -26.06 -13.89
CA PRO A 49 41.85 -24.89 -14.69
C PRO A 49 40.60 -24.11 -15.11
N PRO A 50 40.66 -22.75 -15.11
CA PRO A 50 39.54 -21.93 -15.54
C PRO A 50 39.26 -22.12 -17.03
N VAL A 51 37.98 -22.14 -17.41
CA VAL A 51 37.56 -22.22 -18.82
C VAL A 51 37.54 -20.81 -19.40
N PRO A 52 38.29 -20.52 -20.48
CA PRO A 52 38.27 -19.22 -21.13
C PRO A 52 36.91 -19.00 -21.83
N VAL A 53 36.40 -17.79 -21.71
CA VAL A 53 35.10 -17.39 -22.27
C VAL A 53 35.29 -16.25 -23.25
N LYS A 54 34.61 -16.33 -24.40
CA LYS A 54 34.67 -15.35 -25.48
C LYS A 54 33.27 -14.90 -25.87
N ASP A 55 33.15 -13.62 -26.27
CA ASP A 55 31.95 -12.99 -26.82
C ASP A 55 30.73 -12.97 -25.88
N VAL A 56 29.94 -14.04 -25.83
CA VAL A 56 28.74 -14.15 -24.98
C VAL A 56 28.74 -15.48 -24.23
N TYR A 57 28.50 -15.41 -22.93
CA TYR A 57 28.33 -16.58 -22.08
C TYR A 57 26.94 -16.61 -21.46
N LEU A 58 26.38 -17.82 -21.44
CA LEU A 58 25.06 -18.09 -20.92
C LEU A 58 25.17 -18.96 -19.68
N ASP A 59 25.00 -18.37 -18.50
CA ASP A 59 24.89 -19.13 -17.25
C ASP A 59 23.47 -19.67 -17.12
N LYS A 60 23.27 -20.94 -17.50
CA LYS A 60 21.95 -21.56 -17.72
C LYS A 60 21.24 -22.02 -16.43
N ASN A 61 21.94 -22.16 -15.31
CA ASN A 61 21.44 -22.80 -14.09
C ASN A 61 21.62 -21.91 -12.85
N VAL A 62 21.19 -20.65 -12.95
CA VAL A 62 21.29 -19.69 -11.86
C VAL A 62 20.06 -19.83 -10.96
N LYS A 63 20.28 -20.11 -9.67
CA LYS A 63 19.20 -20.21 -8.67
C LYS A 63 18.62 -18.83 -8.36
N ASP A 64 17.44 -18.77 -7.74
CA ASP A 64 16.87 -17.51 -7.27
C ASP A 64 17.82 -16.79 -6.29
N GLY A 65 18.24 -15.58 -6.62
CA GLY A 65 19.24 -14.83 -5.87
C GLY A 65 19.77 -13.59 -6.59
N VAL A 66 20.67 -12.87 -5.92
CA VAL A 66 21.37 -11.70 -6.48
C VAL A 66 22.80 -12.12 -6.81
N TYR A 67 23.26 -11.85 -8.03
CA TYR A 67 24.54 -12.30 -8.56
C TYR A 67 25.40 -11.14 -9.04
N GLY A 68 26.68 -11.18 -8.72
CA GLY A 68 27.70 -10.31 -9.28
C GLY A 68 28.65 -11.12 -10.15
N TYR A 69 29.08 -10.56 -11.27
CA TYR A 69 30.06 -11.17 -12.15
C TYR A 69 31.30 -10.29 -12.23
N ARG A 70 32.46 -10.92 -12.40
CA ARG A 70 33.70 -10.23 -12.73
C ARG A 70 34.50 -11.00 -13.77
N VAL A 71 35.26 -10.28 -14.57
CA VAL A 71 36.12 -10.85 -15.61
C VAL A 71 37.54 -10.32 -15.53
N GLN A 72 38.49 -11.17 -15.90
CA GLN A 72 39.91 -10.82 -16.06
C GLN A 72 40.43 -11.42 -17.38
N ASP A 73 41.27 -10.68 -18.11
CA ASP A 73 41.89 -11.17 -19.35
C ASP A 73 42.83 -12.35 -19.05
N VAL A 74 42.69 -13.45 -19.81
CA VAL A 74 43.51 -14.67 -19.64
C VAL A 74 44.96 -14.44 -20.10
N THR A 75 45.16 -13.58 -21.10
CA THR A 75 46.49 -13.29 -21.67
C THR A 75 47.31 -12.34 -20.81
N ASN A 76 46.65 -11.53 -19.97
CA ASN A 76 47.28 -10.56 -19.08
C ASN A 76 46.79 -10.73 -17.64
N ALA A 77 47.44 -11.61 -16.88
CA ALA A 77 47.12 -11.87 -15.48
C ALA A 77 47.32 -10.65 -14.54
N ALA A 78 47.93 -9.57 -15.02
CA ALA A 78 48.09 -8.30 -14.29
C ALA A 78 46.99 -7.27 -14.63
N ALA A 79 46.03 -7.60 -15.50
CA ALA A 79 44.91 -6.74 -15.81
C ALA A 79 43.93 -6.63 -14.63
N ASP A 80 43.40 -5.42 -14.41
CA ASP A 80 42.38 -5.14 -13.40
C ASP A 80 41.08 -5.92 -13.68
N TRP A 81 40.37 -6.29 -12.61
CA TRP A 81 39.07 -6.95 -12.73
C TRP A 81 38.00 -5.96 -13.19
N GLU A 82 37.27 -6.31 -14.25
CA GLU A 82 36.04 -5.60 -14.61
C GLU A 82 34.85 -6.25 -13.91
N TYR A 83 34.03 -5.44 -13.24
CA TYR A 83 32.85 -5.87 -12.48
C TYR A 83 31.56 -5.57 -13.22
N SER A 84 30.57 -6.47 -13.10
CA SER A 84 29.20 -6.20 -13.51
C SER A 84 28.43 -5.44 -12.43
N VAL A 85 27.33 -4.81 -12.84
CA VAL A 85 26.26 -4.46 -11.90
C VAL A 85 25.69 -5.74 -11.30
N TRP A 86 25.19 -5.67 -10.06
CA TRP A 86 24.49 -6.78 -9.43
C TRP A 86 23.18 -7.08 -10.15
N VAL A 87 22.95 -8.36 -10.45
CA VAL A 87 21.80 -8.81 -11.23
C VAL A 87 20.97 -9.79 -10.43
N LYS A 88 19.67 -9.53 -10.29
CA LYS A 88 18.72 -10.46 -9.67
C LYS A 88 18.31 -11.53 -10.67
N CYS A 89 18.56 -12.79 -10.34
CA CYS A 89 18.12 -13.95 -11.10
C CYS A 89 17.09 -14.73 -10.28
N GLY A 90 16.10 -15.32 -10.95
CA GLY A 90 15.00 -16.04 -10.32
C GLY A 90 13.64 -15.38 -10.48
N ALA A 91 12.66 -16.20 -10.78
CA ALA A 91 11.24 -15.84 -10.73
C ALA A 91 10.71 -16.22 -9.35
N GLY A 92 10.94 -15.35 -8.35
CA GLY A 92 10.17 -15.43 -7.12
C GLY A 92 8.68 -15.47 -7.49
N LYS A 93 7.93 -16.44 -6.95
CA LYS A 93 6.49 -16.50 -7.20
C LYS A 93 5.89 -15.17 -6.76
N PRO A 94 5.06 -14.51 -7.59
CA PRO A 94 4.48 -13.22 -7.23
C PRO A 94 3.68 -13.38 -5.94
N VAL A 95 3.88 -12.46 -4.99
CA VAL A 95 3.22 -12.51 -3.68
C VAL A 95 2.10 -11.49 -3.65
N GLY A 96 0.88 -11.90 -3.35
CA GLY A 96 -0.26 -10.99 -3.35
C GLY A 96 -1.57 -11.64 -2.94
N TYR A 97 -2.57 -10.80 -2.73
CA TYR A 97 -3.90 -11.26 -2.34
C TYR A 97 -4.63 -11.96 -3.49
N THR A 98 -4.41 -11.51 -4.73
CA THR A 98 -4.93 -12.16 -5.94
C THR A 98 -4.34 -13.56 -6.17
N PHE A 99 -3.12 -13.80 -5.71
CA PHE A 99 -2.45 -15.11 -5.78
C PHE A 99 -2.79 -16.02 -4.59
N GLY A 100 -3.50 -15.51 -3.58
CA GLY A 100 -3.90 -16.27 -2.40
C GLY A 100 -2.75 -16.71 -1.49
N ASN A 101 -1.55 -16.14 -1.68
CA ASN A 101 -0.34 -16.52 -0.95
C ASN A 101 0.14 -15.45 0.04
N TYR A 102 -0.48 -14.28 0.07
CA TYR A 102 -0.19 -13.23 1.04
C TYR A 102 -1.11 -13.35 2.27
N LYS A 103 -0.52 -13.19 3.45
CA LYS A 103 -1.21 -13.00 4.74
C LYS A 103 -0.50 -11.92 5.53
N ALA A 104 -1.26 -11.13 6.28
CA ALA A 104 -0.67 -10.12 7.15
C ALA A 104 0.27 -10.78 8.19
N PRO A 105 1.49 -10.25 8.39
CA PRO A 105 2.40 -10.77 9.40
C PRO A 105 1.84 -10.56 10.82
N GLU A 106 2.00 -11.55 11.70
CA GLU A 106 1.45 -11.52 13.06
C GLU A 106 1.95 -10.28 13.84
N GLY A 107 1.03 -9.54 14.46
CA GLY A 107 1.32 -8.35 15.24
C GLY A 107 1.52 -7.06 14.44
N GLN A 108 1.52 -7.13 13.11
CA GLN A 108 1.51 -5.97 12.23
C GLN A 108 0.15 -5.87 11.51
N TRP A 109 -0.18 -4.67 11.02
CA TRP A 109 -1.43 -4.49 10.27
C TRP A 109 -1.37 -5.20 8.89
N GLY A 110 -0.21 -5.19 8.24
CA GLY A 110 0.03 -5.76 6.92
C GLY A 110 0.06 -4.72 5.80
N GLU A 111 0.23 -5.16 4.56
CA GLU A 111 0.09 -4.35 3.36
C GLU A 111 -1.32 -4.51 2.82
N ILE A 112 -1.96 -3.42 2.40
CA ILE A 112 -3.32 -3.48 1.81
C ILE A 112 -3.33 -4.20 0.47
N VAL A 113 -2.31 -3.92 -0.35
CA VAL A 113 -2.04 -4.44 -1.69
C VAL A 113 -0.53 -4.55 -1.77
N THR A 114 -0.03 -5.68 -2.28
CA THR A 114 1.42 -5.86 -2.47
C THR A 114 1.86 -5.24 -3.81
N PRO A 115 3.13 -4.80 -3.95
CA PRO A 115 3.65 -4.31 -5.23
C PRO A 115 3.48 -5.33 -6.37
N ASP A 116 3.69 -6.61 -6.08
CA ASP A 116 3.49 -7.71 -7.01
C ASP A 116 2.02 -7.86 -7.45
N ASP A 117 1.06 -7.72 -6.54
CA ASP A 117 -0.36 -7.78 -6.91
C ASP A 117 -0.73 -6.66 -7.89
N LEU A 118 -0.16 -5.47 -7.69
CA LEU A 118 -0.35 -4.35 -8.59
C LEU A 118 0.27 -4.61 -9.96
N HIS A 119 1.51 -5.10 -10.00
CA HIS A 119 2.27 -5.35 -11.22
C HIS A 119 1.66 -6.50 -12.05
N TYR A 120 1.34 -7.62 -11.41
CA TYR A 120 0.91 -8.83 -12.09
C TYR A 120 -0.60 -8.89 -12.37
N THR A 121 -1.43 -8.12 -11.66
CA THR A 121 -2.89 -8.10 -11.87
C THR A 121 -3.35 -6.82 -12.56
N TYR A 122 -3.11 -5.67 -11.94
CA TYR A 122 -3.69 -4.39 -12.37
C TYR A 122 -2.90 -3.68 -13.45
N LEU A 123 -1.60 -3.96 -13.52
CA LEU A 123 -0.67 -3.31 -14.44
C LEU A 123 0.04 -4.34 -15.34
N TRP A 124 -0.58 -5.51 -15.50
CA TRP A 124 -0.09 -6.55 -16.38
C TRP A 124 0.10 -6.04 -17.80
N GLY A 125 1.27 -6.33 -18.37
CA GLY A 125 1.66 -5.92 -19.73
C GLY A 125 2.25 -4.51 -19.84
N VAL A 126 2.47 -3.82 -18.72
CA VAL A 126 3.13 -2.50 -18.68
C VAL A 126 4.59 -2.67 -18.29
N ASP A 127 5.51 -2.01 -19.01
CA ASP A 127 6.93 -1.99 -18.61
C ASP A 127 7.14 -0.91 -17.55
N PHE A 128 7.50 -1.32 -16.34
CA PHE A 128 7.72 -0.45 -15.17
C PHE A 128 9.08 0.23 -15.21
N ARG A 129 9.32 1.01 -16.26
CA ARG A 129 10.57 1.73 -16.42
C ARG A 129 10.32 3.23 -16.46
N ALA A 130 11.14 3.96 -15.72
CA ALA A 130 11.23 5.40 -15.83
C ALA A 130 11.83 5.79 -17.20
N SER A 131 11.70 7.07 -17.56
CA SER A 131 12.21 7.62 -18.84
C SER A 131 13.73 7.45 -19.02
N ASN A 132 14.47 7.29 -17.92
CA ASN A 132 15.90 7.00 -17.91
C ASN A 132 16.23 5.49 -18.02
N GLY A 133 15.22 4.63 -18.21
CA GLY A 133 15.36 3.17 -18.29
C GLY A 133 15.49 2.46 -16.95
N MET A 134 15.51 3.17 -15.82
CA MET A 134 15.57 2.55 -14.50
C MET A 134 14.21 1.91 -14.15
N PRO A 135 14.19 0.69 -13.59
CA PRO A 135 12.95 0.08 -13.15
C PRO A 135 12.39 0.80 -11.92
N TYR A 136 11.06 0.88 -11.82
CA TYR A 136 10.41 1.29 -10.57
C TYR A 136 10.74 0.30 -9.45
N THR A 137 11.13 0.83 -8.31
CA THR A 137 11.42 0.02 -7.11
C THR A 137 10.14 -0.30 -6.35
N ASP A 138 10.12 -1.42 -5.63
CA ASP A 138 8.99 -1.84 -4.80
C ASP A 138 8.65 -0.80 -3.73
N GLU A 139 9.64 -0.04 -3.23
CA GLU A 139 9.44 1.04 -2.26
C GLU A 139 8.67 2.23 -2.86
N GLN A 140 8.97 2.60 -4.11
CA GLN A 140 8.23 3.65 -4.82
C GLN A 140 6.79 3.20 -5.08
N VAL A 141 6.58 1.94 -5.47
CA VAL A 141 5.22 1.40 -5.66
C VAL A 141 4.46 1.40 -4.32
N ARG A 142 5.10 0.99 -3.22
CA ARG A 142 4.50 1.04 -1.87
C ARG A 142 4.12 2.46 -1.46
N PHE A 143 4.92 3.47 -1.83
CA PHE A 143 4.57 4.87 -1.59
C PHE A 143 3.26 5.27 -2.29
N HIS A 144 3.09 4.91 -3.56
CA HIS A 144 1.85 5.17 -4.30
C HIS A 144 0.66 4.42 -3.70
N ILE A 145 0.83 3.16 -3.31
CA ILE A 145 -0.23 2.38 -2.64
C ILE A 145 -0.70 3.10 -1.36
N ASN A 146 0.23 3.59 -0.54
CA ASN A 146 -0.09 4.33 0.69
C ASN A 146 -0.76 5.68 0.39
N SER A 147 -0.36 6.37 -0.69
CA SER A 147 -0.99 7.60 -1.15
C SER A 147 -2.44 7.37 -1.56
N SER A 148 -2.67 6.38 -2.43
CA SER A 148 -4.01 6.02 -2.91
C SER A 148 -4.91 5.49 -1.79
N LEU A 149 -4.37 4.75 -0.81
CA LEU A 149 -5.12 4.35 0.38
C LEU A 149 -5.64 5.58 1.15
N ARG A 150 -4.77 6.57 1.40
CA ARG A 150 -5.15 7.81 2.11
C ARG A 150 -6.15 8.64 1.33
N GLU A 151 -6.02 8.68 0.02
CA GLU A 151 -6.99 9.35 -0.84
C GLU A 151 -8.36 8.65 -0.77
N MET A 152 -8.39 7.32 -0.80
CA MET A 152 -9.62 6.54 -0.68
C MET A 152 -10.29 6.76 0.68
N GLU A 153 -9.52 6.75 1.76
CA GLU A 153 -10.00 7.08 3.12
C GLU A 153 -10.70 8.45 3.14
N ARG A 154 -10.11 9.46 2.51
CA ARG A 154 -10.69 10.80 2.40
C ARG A 154 -11.97 10.82 1.56
N ARG A 155 -11.97 10.17 0.39
CA ARG A 155 -13.11 10.17 -0.55
C ARG A 155 -14.34 9.48 0.05
N LEU A 156 -14.15 8.36 0.74
CA LEU A 156 -15.22 7.61 1.41
C LEU A 156 -15.52 8.10 2.84
N ASN A 157 -14.66 8.96 3.40
CA ASN A 157 -14.69 9.39 4.79
C ASN A 157 -14.74 8.19 5.76
N ILE A 158 -13.84 7.24 5.53
CA ILE A 158 -13.60 6.05 6.35
C ILE A 158 -12.11 6.00 6.74
N THR A 159 -11.81 5.19 7.73
CA THR A 159 -10.48 4.87 8.23
C THR A 159 -10.28 3.38 7.97
N ILE A 160 -9.27 3.03 7.20
CA ILE A 160 -8.98 1.66 6.78
C ILE A 160 -7.89 1.10 7.69
N GLU A 161 -6.79 1.85 7.83
CA GLU A 161 -5.72 1.50 8.76
C GLU A 161 -6.20 1.54 10.21
N LYS A 162 -5.71 0.62 11.04
CA LYS A 162 -6.01 0.61 12.47
C LYS A 162 -5.41 1.85 13.13
N LYS A 163 -6.25 2.70 13.71
CA LYS A 163 -5.85 3.92 14.41
C LYS A 163 -6.47 4.00 15.79
N ARG A 164 -5.63 4.21 16.80
CA ARG A 164 -6.02 4.50 18.18
C ARG A 164 -6.30 5.99 18.32
N ILE A 165 -7.53 6.32 18.67
CA ILE A 165 -7.97 7.71 18.82
C ILE A 165 -8.20 7.98 20.30
N ALA A 166 -7.53 9.02 20.80
CA ALA A 166 -7.65 9.44 22.19
C ALA A 166 -8.10 10.89 22.28
N CYS A 167 -8.96 11.16 23.26
CA CYS A 167 -9.38 12.50 23.60
C CYS A 167 -8.48 13.08 24.71
N GLU A 168 -7.95 14.28 24.45
CA GLU A 168 -7.00 15.01 25.31
C GLU A 168 -5.79 14.16 25.78
N PRO A 169 -4.93 13.69 24.87
CA PRO A 169 -3.73 12.97 25.24
C PRO A 169 -2.77 13.80 26.11
N GLN A 170 -2.65 15.10 25.83
CA GLN A 170 -1.71 16.01 26.51
C GLN A 170 -2.05 16.17 27.99
N ARG A 171 -3.33 16.36 28.34
CA ARG A 171 -3.79 16.47 29.72
C ARG A 171 -3.57 15.17 30.52
N ARG A 172 -3.51 14.04 29.82
CA ARG A 172 -3.37 12.69 30.41
C ARG A 172 -1.95 12.15 30.39
N GLY A 173 -0.99 12.90 29.81
CA GLY A 173 0.40 12.45 29.67
C GLY A 173 0.56 11.24 28.75
N LEU A 174 -0.38 11.01 27.82
CA LEU A 174 -0.31 9.91 26.86
C LEU A 174 0.74 10.21 25.79
N LYS A 175 1.43 9.18 25.27
CA LYS A 175 2.46 9.33 24.24
C LYS A 175 1.95 8.92 22.86
N LYS A 176 2.18 9.79 21.86
CA LYS A 176 1.83 9.52 20.46
C LYS A 176 2.65 8.34 19.91
N GLY A 177 1.98 7.41 19.23
CA GLY A 177 2.57 6.19 18.65
C GLY A 177 2.69 4.99 19.60
N VAL A 178 2.42 5.19 20.90
CA VAL A 178 2.34 4.10 21.88
C VAL A 178 0.91 3.93 22.35
N ASP A 179 0.34 5.01 22.90
CA ASP A 179 -0.99 5.00 23.50
C ASP A 179 -2.08 5.46 22.53
N TYR A 180 -1.75 6.41 21.64
CA TYR A 180 -2.67 6.96 20.65
C TYR A 180 -1.94 7.35 19.36
N ASP A 181 -2.64 7.29 18.24
CA ASP A 181 -2.13 7.65 16.91
C ASP A 181 -2.66 9.02 16.47
N GLU A 182 -3.97 9.23 16.65
CA GLU A 182 -4.67 10.48 16.33
C GLU A 182 -5.31 11.09 17.60
N GLU A 183 -5.16 12.41 17.74
CA GLU A 183 -5.81 13.19 18.80
C GLU A 183 -7.17 13.70 18.33
N GLU A 184 -8.17 13.61 19.20
CA GLU A 184 -9.51 14.10 18.92
C GLU A 184 -10.03 15.08 20.01
N SER A 185 -10.66 16.16 19.56
CA SER A 185 -11.35 17.11 20.43
C SER A 185 -12.67 16.55 20.96
N PHE A 186 -13.11 17.05 22.10
CA PHE A 186 -14.38 16.69 22.72
C PHE A 186 -15.58 16.70 21.75
N TYR A 187 -16.55 15.84 22.07
CA TYR A 187 -17.86 15.85 21.43
C TYR A 187 -18.77 16.78 22.22
N SER A 188 -19.50 17.66 21.52
CA SER A 188 -20.47 18.53 22.16
C SER A 188 -21.68 17.73 22.64
N PHE A 189 -22.13 18.02 23.86
CA PHE A 189 -23.37 17.47 24.38
C PHE A 189 -24.55 18.31 23.91
N HIS A 190 -25.46 17.71 23.14
CA HIS A 190 -26.76 18.30 22.82
C HIS A 190 -27.88 17.39 23.30
N GLN A 191 -28.53 17.79 24.38
CA GLN A 191 -29.59 17.00 24.99
C GLN A 191 -30.73 16.68 24.03
N SER A 192 -31.14 17.67 23.22
CA SER A 192 -32.20 17.49 22.23
C SER A 192 -31.88 16.39 21.22
N ARG A 193 -30.61 16.23 20.82
CA ARG A 193 -30.17 15.15 19.93
C ARG A 193 -30.21 13.80 20.62
N ILE A 194 -29.74 13.71 21.86
CA ILE A 194 -29.70 12.44 22.60
C ILE A 194 -31.11 11.95 22.93
N GLN A 195 -32.02 12.84 23.36
CA GLN A 195 -33.40 12.45 23.67
C GLN A 195 -34.19 12.02 22.43
N ARG A 196 -33.88 12.59 21.26
CA ARG A 196 -34.56 12.25 19.99
C ARG A 196 -33.95 11.02 19.31
N GLN A 197 -32.63 10.88 19.32
CA GLN A 197 -31.91 9.93 18.48
C GLN A 197 -31.24 8.80 19.29
N GLY A 198 -30.87 9.03 20.55
CA GLY A 198 -30.32 8.00 21.44
C GLY A 198 -28.92 7.48 21.07
N PHE A 199 -28.16 8.19 20.21
CA PHE A 199 -26.82 7.78 19.82
C PHE A 199 -25.86 8.96 19.55
N ILE A 200 -24.56 8.67 19.63
CA ILE A 200 -23.46 9.57 19.25
C ILE A 200 -22.75 8.98 18.03
N PRO A 201 -22.65 9.70 16.90
CA PRO A 201 -21.79 9.31 15.80
C PRO A 201 -20.33 9.64 16.12
N THR A 202 -19.43 8.68 15.98
CA THR A 202 -17.98 8.93 15.99
C THR A 202 -17.56 9.65 14.72
N ARG A 203 -16.50 10.48 14.79
CA ARG A 203 -16.00 11.19 13.60
C ARG A 203 -15.22 10.27 12.67
N LYS A 204 -14.54 9.24 13.21
CA LYS A 204 -13.84 8.21 12.45
C LYS A 204 -14.58 6.87 12.51
N ARG A 205 -14.48 6.08 11.45
CA ARG A 205 -15.25 4.85 11.21
C ARG A 205 -14.58 3.97 10.16
N PRO A 206 -14.82 2.65 10.11
CA PRO A 206 -15.51 1.84 11.12
C PRO A 206 -14.80 1.86 12.49
N VAL A 207 -15.50 1.47 13.54
CA VAL A 207 -14.99 1.43 14.92
C VAL A 207 -14.91 -0.02 15.39
N ILE A 208 -13.73 -0.43 15.85
CA ILE A 208 -13.47 -1.77 16.37
C ILE A 208 -13.99 -1.88 17.81
N LYS A 209 -13.57 -0.94 18.65
CA LYS A 209 -13.84 -0.93 20.09
C LYS A 209 -13.79 0.49 20.64
N VAL A 210 -14.66 0.77 21.61
CA VAL A 210 -14.59 1.95 22.49
C VAL A 210 -13.83 1.55 23.75
N SER A 211 -12.82 2.34 24.10
CA SER A 211 -11.98 2.13 25.29
C SER A 211 -12.43 3.00 26.46
N LYS A 212 -12.92 4.21 26.18
CA LYS A 212 -13.37 5.17 27.18
C LYS A 212 -14.59 5.92 26.68
N LEU A 213 -15.57 6.12 27.55
CA LEU A 213 -16.76 6.91 27.27
C LEU A 213 -17.20 7.64 28.55
N ASP A 214 -16.72 8.87 28.70
CA ASP A 214 -16.97 9.68 29.90
C ASP A 214 -17.71 10.98 29.55
N LEU A 215 -18.68 11.35 30.39
CA LEU A 215 -19.33 12.65 30.37
C LEU A 215 -18.56 13.59 31.30
N LEU A 216 -18.19 14.76 30.79
CA LEU A 216 -17.44 15.79 31.50
C LEU A 216 -18.26 17.09 31.59
N SER A 217 -18.11 17.83 32.68
CA SER A 217 -18.59 19.22 32.82
C SER A 217 -17.40 20.11 33.11
N ARG A 218 -17.11 21.07 32.21
CA ARG A 218 -16.00 22.05 32.21
C ARG A 218 -14.59 21.52 32.53
N THR A 219 -14.37 20.83 33.63
CA THR A 219 -13.08 20.26 34.05
C THR A 219 -13.22 18.93 34.80
N GLU A 220 -14.42 18.56 35.28
CA GLU A 220 -14.65 17.39 36.13
C GLU A 220 -15.36 16.24 35.40
N LYS A 221 -15.05 15.01 35.81
CA LYS A 221 -15.73 13.80 35.34
C LYS A 221 -17.05 13.65 36.06
N VAL A 222 -18.12 13.75 35.29
CA VAL A 222 -19.50 13.66 35.76
C VAL A 222 -19.90 12.20 35.91
N ARG A 223 -19.76 11.41 34.84
CA ARG A 223 -20.14 9.99 34.85
C ARG A 223 -19.42 9.21 33.74
N SER A 224 -19.10 7.95 34.02
CA SER A 224 -18.70 7.01 32.97
C SER A 224 -19.93 6.30 32.40
N LEU A 225 -20.02 6.22 31.07
CA LEU A 225 -21.13 5.61 30.33
C LEU A 225 -20.74 4.27 29.70
N MET A 226 -19.62 3.68 30.15
CA MET A 226 -19.10 2.40 29.65
C MET A 226 -20.06 1.23 29.92
N ASP A 227 -20.93 1.34 30.92
CA ASP A 227 -21.86 0.26 31.29
C ASP A 227 -23.12 0.23 30.40
N CYS A 228 -23.41 1.32 29.67
CA CYS A 228 -24.71 1.53 29.03
C CYS A 228 -24.59 1.85 27.52
N TYR A 229 -23.59 1.31 26.83
CA TYR A 229 -23.40 1.53 25.39
C TYR A 229 -23.52 0.25 24.56
N THR A 230 -24.02 0.42 23.36
CA THR A 230 -23.97 -0.58 22.28
C THR A 230 -23.32 0.08 21.07
N LEU A 231 -22.35 -0.61 20.46
CA LEU A 231 -21.58 -0.08 19.34
C LEU A 231 -22.07 -0.66 18.02
N ASP A 232 -22.46 0.22 17.10
CA ASP A 232 -22.64 -0.10 15.69
C ASP A 232 -21.28 0.07 14.98
N LYS A 233 -20.53 -1.04 14.84
CA LYS A 233 -19.13 -1.02 14.38
C LYS A 233 -18.94 -0.44 12.99
N THR A 234 -19.86 -0.74 12.06
CA THR A 234 -19.74 -0.31 10.66
C THR A 234 -19.99 1.18 10.49
N LYS A 235 -21.03 1.71 11.14
CA LYS A 235 -21.44 3.12 11.05
C LYS A 235 -20.75 4.03 12.06
N GLY A 236 -20.06 3.46 13.06
CA GLY A 236 -19.44 4.22 14.14
C GLY A 236 -20.48 4.90 15.05
N LEU A 237 -21.60 4.22 15.34
CA LEU A 237 -22.65 4.79 16.20
C LEU A 237 -22.57 4.18 17.59
N ILE A 238 -22.35 5.03 18.60
CA ILE A 238 -22.42 4.67 20.01
C ILE A 238 -23.86 4.91 20.46
N LYS A 239 -24.63 3.85 20.67
CA LYS A 239 -26.03 3.92 21.05
C LYS A 239 -26.18 3.67 22.55
N PHE A 240 -26.88 4.56 23.26
CA PHE A 240 -27.10 4.45 24.70
C PHE A 240 -28.38 3.66 24.99
N PHE A 241 -28.28 2.33 25.00
CA PHE A 241 -29.41 1.45 25.30
C PHE A 241 -28.98 0.36 26.28
N ASN A 242 -29.77 0.15 27.33
CA ASN A 242 -29.63 -1.01 28.20
C ASN A 242 -30.43 -2.18 27.60
N ARG A 243 -29.80 -3.35 27.46
CA ARG A 243 -30.50 -4.61 27.15
C ARG A 243 -30.90 -5.28 28.48
N PRO A 244 -32.09 -5.91 28.61
CA PRO A 244 -33.12 -6.16 27.59
C PRO A 244 -34.04 -4.97 27.32
N PHE A 245 -34.57 -4.88 26.10
CA PHE A 245 -35.41 -3.79 25.62
C PHE A 245 -36.74 -3.71 26.38
N ARG A 246 -36.98 -2.59 27.08
CA ARG A 246 -38.34 -2.17 27.50
C ARG A 246 -38.64 -0.81 26.88
N MET A 247 -39.82 -0.65 26.27
CA MET A 247 -40.24 0.63 25.65
C MET A 247 -40.24 1.81 26.64
N SER A 248 -40.33 1.54 27.94
CA SER A 248 -40.20 2.54 29.01
C SER A 248 -38.77 3.04 29.21
N ASP A 249 -37.75 2.27 28.83
CA ASP A 249 -36.36 2.49 29.24
C ASP A 249 -35.63 3.49 28.34
N THR A 250 -36.06 3.73 27.09
CA THR A 250 -35.41 4.75 26.25
C THR A 250 -35.57 6.16 26.82
N ARG A 251 -36.77 6.50 27.29
CA ARG A 251 -37.01 7.80 27.94
C ARG A 251 -36.58 7.78 29.41
N LYS A 252 -36.92 6.73 30.18
CA LYS A 252 -36.55 6.66 31.60
C LYS A 252 -35.06 6.44 31.84
N ALA A 253 -34.33 5.62 31.08
CA ALA A 253 -32.91 5.40 31.33
C ALA A 253 -32.05 6.61 30.92
N ILE A 254 -32.37 7.28 29.80
CA ILE A 254 -31.73 8.56 29.44
C ILE A 254 -32.09 9.63 30.47
N HIS A 255 -33.36 9.74 30.87
CA HIS A 255 -33.78 10.68 31.90
C HIS A 255 -33.11 10.36 33.24
N THR A 256 -33.19 9.14 33.78
CA THR A 256 -32.60 8.71 35.07
C THR A 256 -31.07 8.75 35.07
N SER A 257 -30.40 8.49 33.95
CA SER A 257 -28.93 8.61 33.89
C SER A 257 -28.44 10.06 33.90
N ILE A 258 -29.29 10.99 33.45
CA ILE A 258 -29.04 12.45 33.36
C ILE A 258 -29.74 13.22 34.50
N SER A 259 -30.74 12.63 35.16
CA SER A 259 -31.60 13.20 36.21
C SER A 259 -30.89 13.61 37.50
N PRO A 260 -29.76 13.01 37.96
CA PRO A 260 -29.09 13.50 39.16
C PRO A 260 -28.44 14.88 38.96
N TYR A 261 -28.39 15.41 37.73
CA TYR A 261 -27.79 16.70 37.41
C TYR A 261 -28.84 17.79 37.23
N GLY A 262 -29.86 17.87 38.10
CA GLY A 262 -31.07 18.72 38.01
C GLY A 262 -30.92 20.12 37.41
N ALA A 263 -32.03 20.74 36.99
CA ALA A 263 -32.16 21.91 36.08
C ALA A 263 -31.05 23.01 36.11
N ALA A 264 -30.36 23.21 37.24
CA ALA A 264 -29.22 24.11 37.40
C ALA A 264 -27.89 23.66 36.72
N THR A 265 -27.67 22.36 36.49
CA THR A 265 -26.46 21.85 35.78
C THR A 265 -26.60 21.90 34.25
N TRP A 266 -27.79 22.28 33.77
CA TRP A 266 -28.21 22.20 32.36
C TRP A 266 -27.68 23.40 31.56
N GLU A 267 -27.28 24.46 32.27
CA GLU A 267 -26.52 25.60 31.74
C GLU A 267 -24.99 25.35 31.75
N SER A 268 -24.53 24.21 32.29
CA SER A 268 -23.12 23.85 32.23
C SER A 268 -22.81 23.17 30.89
N ASN A 269 -21.80 23.69 30.18
CA ASN A 269 -21.31 23.10 28.92
C ASN A 269 -20.78 21.68 29.18
N LEU A 270 -21.63 20.68 28.93
CA LEU A 270 -21.30 19.26 29.01
C LEU A 270 -20.59 18.79 27.73
N PHE A 271 -19.64 17.87 27.89
CA PHE A 271 -18.84 17.33 26.79
C PHE A 271 -18.65 15.82 26.96
N TYR A 272 -18.54 15.08 25.85
CA TYR A 272 -18.11 13.68 25.90
C TYR A 272 -16.61 13.54 25.58
N SER A 273 -15.91 12.78 26.41
CA SER A 273 -14.56 12.29 26.19
C SER A 273 -14.66 10.82 25.77
N ILE A 274 -14.31 10.55 24.51
CA ILE A 274 -14.43 9.23 23.90
C ILE A 274 -13.05 8.80 23.40
N ASP A 275 -12.55 7.67 23.89
CA ASP A 275 -11.38 7.01 23.32
C ASP A 275 -11.85 5.74 22.61
N TYR A 276 -11.42 5.54 21.37
CA TYR A 276 -11.83 4.39 20.56
C TYR A 276 -10.76 4.02 19.55
N VAL A 277 -10.86 2.80 19.04
CA VAL A 277 -10.02 2.29 17.96
C VAL A 277 -10.86 2.23 16.69
N ALA A 278 -10.43 2.96 15.66
CA ALA A 278 -11.04 2.98 14.34
C ALA A 278 -10.20 2.18 13.33
N GLY A 279 -10.83 1.71 12.26
CA GLY A 279 -10.17 0.93 11.20
C GLY A 279 -10.57 -0.55 11.18
N TYR A 280 -9.87 -1.32 10.35
CA TYR A 280 -9.91 -2.78 10.34
C TYR A 280 -8.80 -3.35 11.22
N GLU A 281 -9.02 -4.51 11.84
CA GLU A 281 -8.06 -5.10 12.78
C GLU A 281 -6.76 -5.50 12.09
N SER A 282 -6.87 -6.09 10.88
CA SER A 282 -5.76 -6.39 9.97
C SER A 282 -6.10 -6.03 8.52
N SER A 283 -5.08 -5.93 7.65
CA SER A 283 -5.25 -5.78 6.20
C SER A 283 -6.06 -6.93 5.59
N ASP A 284 -6.04 -8.12 6.20
CA ASP A 284 -6.79 -9.30 5.74
C ASP A 284 -8.31 -9.14 5.93
N ASP A 285 -8.75 -8.37 6.95
CA ASP A 285 -10.17 -8.12 7.24
C ASP A 285 -10.79 -7.06 6.31
N VAL A 286 -9.96 -6.39 5.52
CA VAL A 286 -10.44 -5.36 4.60
C VAL A 286 -11.22 -6.02 3.46
N PRO A 287 -12.46 -5.58 3.18
CA PRO A 287 -13.26 -6.14 2.09
C PRO A 287 -12.51 -6.12 0.74
N ALA A 288 -12.61 -7.22 0.00
CA ALA A 288 -11.88 -7.42 -1.25
C ALA A 288 -12.26 -6.39 -2.34
N ASP A 289 -13.51 -5.91 -2.33
CA ASP A 289 -13.99 -4.83 -3.19
C ASP A 289 -13.27 -3.51 -2.89
N LEU A 290 -13.14 -3.14 -1.60
CA LEU A 290 -12.42 -1.94 -1.20
C LEU A 290 -10.94 -2.03 -1.56
N ARG A 291 -10.33 -3.20 -1.36
CA ARG A 291 -8.94 -3.46 -1.76
C ARG A 291 -8.74 -3.29 -3.27
N ALA A 292 -9.64 -3.85 -4.08
CA ALA A 292 -9.57 -3.76 -5.54
C ALA A 292 -9.66 -2.32 -6.03
N VAL A 293 -10.51 -1.50 -5.40
CA VAL A 293 -10.67 -0.09 -5.79
C VAL A 293 -9.43 0.74 -5.41
N ILE A 294 -8.78 0.46 -4.27
CA ILE A 294 -7.49 1.08 -3.90
C ILE A 294 -6.40 0.70 -4.91
N ALA A 295 -6.32 -0.57 -5.30
CA ALA A 295 -5.37 -1.02 -6.32
C ALA A 295 -5.62 -0.34 -7.67
N LYS A 296 -6.88 -0.19 -8.09
CA LYS A 296 -7.24 0.53 -9.32
C LYS A 296 -6.87 2.01 -9.27
N LEU A 297 -7.09 2.69 -8.15
CA LEU A 297 -6.66 4.08 -7.97
C LEU A 297 -5.13 4.21 -8.08
N CYS A 298 -4.39 3.33 -7.40
CA CYS A 298 -2.93 3.30 -7.49
C CYS A 298 -2.45 2.98 -8.91
N ALA A 299 -3.14 2.09 -9.61
CA ALA A 299 -2.86 1.77 -11.01
C ALA A 299 -3.06 2.99 -11.92
N VAL A 300 -4.12 3.79 -11.70
CA VAL A 300 -4.34 5.04 -12.45
C VAL A 300 -3.19 6.03 -12.23
N GLU A 301 -2.75 6.24 -10.98
CA GLU A 301 -1.60 7.11 -10.69
C GLU A 301 -0.33 6.66 -11.43
N LEU A 302 0.00 5.36 -11.35
CA LEU A 302 1.20 4.81 -11.99
C LEU A 302 1.13 4.83 -13.52
N LEU A 303 -0.03 4.50 -14.10
CA LEU A 303 -0.22 4.54 -15.56
C LEU A 303 -0.10 5.96 -16.12
N ASN A 304 -0.52 6.97 -15.35
CA ASN A 304 -0.34 8.36 -15.74
C ASN A 304 1.15 8.73 -15.78
N ILE A 305 1.92 8.34 -14.76
CA ILE A 305 3.35 8.66 -14.69
C ILE A 305 4.15 7.91 -15.76
N ILE A 306 3.90 6.60 -15.91
CA ILE A 306 4.59 5.75 -16.89
C ILE A 306 4.19 6.10 -18.32
N GLY A 307 2.91 6.42 -18.54
CA GLY A 307 2.37 6.79 -19.84
C GLY A 307 3.00 8.05 -20.43
N ASP A 308 3.41 9.00 -19.58
CA ASP A 308 4.15 10.20 -19.99
C ASP A 308 5.64 9.88 -20.27
N GLY A 309 6.24 9.01 -19.46
CA GLY A 309 7.66 8.64 -19.57
C GLY A 309 8.04 7.72 -20.74
N LEU A 310 7.14 6.84 -21.19
CA LEU A 310 7.41 5.84 -22.23
C LEU A 310 7.54 6.44 -23.64
N ILE A 311 6.93 7.59 -23.92
CA ILE A 311 6.85 8.18 -25.27
C ILE A 311 7.15 9.69 -25.22
N SER A 312 8.17 10.09 -24.45
CA SER A 312 8.78 11.41 -24.63
C SER A 312 9.65 11.40 -25.91
N GLY A 313 9.03 11.52 -27.09
CA GLY A 313 9.75 11.87 -28.33
C GLY A 313 9.47 11.09 -29.62
N PHE A 314 8.53 10.13 -29.66
CA PHE A 314 8.22 9.37 -30.89
C PHE A 314 6.74 9.48 -31.30
N SER A 315 6.35 10.67 -31.78
CA SER A 315 5.02 10.88 -32.40
C SER A 315 4.96 10.38 -33.86
N SER A 316 6.11 10.21 -34.51
CA SER A 316 6.23 9.57 -35.82
C SER A 316 7.67 9.08 -35.99
N SER A 317 7.87 7.83 -36.38
CA SER A 317 9.16 7.37 -36.89
C SER A 317 8.93 6.69 -38.23
N SER A 318 9.61 7.20 -39.24
CA SER A 318 9.72 6.57 -40.55
C SER A 318 11.10 5.93 -40.62
N LEU A 319 11.16 4.60 -40.52
CA LEU A 319 12.37 3.85 -40.86
C LEU A 319 12.29 3.58 -42.37
N SER A 320 13.02 4.38 -43.13
CA SER A 320 13.23 4.15 -44.55
C SER A 320 14.59 3.49 -44.73
N MET A 321 14.62 2.19 -45.00
CA MET A 321 15.82 1.52 -45.50
C MET A 321 15.48 0.83 -46.81
N ASP A 322 16.26 1.19 -47.83
CA ASP A 322 16.12 0.90 -49.26
C ASP A 322 15.04 -0.14 -49.64
N GLY A 323 13.87 0.36 -50.04
CA GLY A 323 12.77 -0.44 -50.60
C GLY A 323 11.65 -0.87 -49.65
N VAL A 324 11.80 -0.73 -48.33
CA VAL A 324 10.73 -1.00 -47.36
C VAL A 324 10.51 0.22 -46.47
N SER A 325 9.33 0.84 -46.61
CA SER A 325 8.87 1.95 -45.79
C SER A 325 7.85 1.42 -44.79
N GLU A 326 8.26 1.19 -43.55
CA GLU A 326 7.33 0.95 -42.45
C GLU A 326 7.03 2.28 -41.77
N SER A 327 5.81 2.78 -41.98
CA SER A 327 5.27 3.92 -41.25
C SER A 327 4.56 3.42 -40.00
N PHE A 328 5.15 3.64 -38.83
CA PHE A 328 4.46 3.40 -37.56
C PHE A 328 3.86 4.72 -37.08
N SER A 329 2.56 4.89 -37.31
CA SER A 329 1.80 6.01 -36.77
C SER A 329 1.18 5.59 -35.44
N SER A 330 1.67 6.12 -34.33
CA SER A 330 1.05 5.93 -33.02
C SER A 330 -0.04 7.00 -32.85
N THR A 331 -1.26 6.59 -32.47
CA THR A 331 -2.37 7.53 -32.18
C THR A 331 -2.14 8.22 -30.85
N GLN A 332 -1.23 9.19 -30.82
CA GLN A 332 -1.04 10.10 -29.69
C GLN A 332 -1.99 11.29 -29.79
N SER A 333 -2.63 11.64 -28.68
CA SER A 333 -3.28 12.93 -28.48
C SER A 333 -2.88 13.46 -27.10
N ALA A 334 -2.85 14.78 -26.93
CA ALA A 334 -2.55 15.45 -25.66
C ALA A 334 -3.50 15.05 -24.50
N THR A 335 -4.58 14.34 -24.81
CA THR A 335 -5.56 13.77 -23.86
C THR A 335 -5.53 12.23 -23.79
N SER A 336 -4.57 11.57 -24.45
CA SER A 336 -4.49 10.11 -24.56
C SER A 336 -3.05 9.63 -24.42
N ALA A 337 -2.60 9.49 -23.16
CA ALA A 337 -1.46 8.65 -22.84
C ALA A 337 -1.70 7.22 -23.37
N TYR A 338 -0.65 6.46 -23.64
CA TYR A 338 -0.70 5.10 -24.19
C TYR A 338 -1.68 4.16 -23.45
N TYR A 339 -1.94 4.43 -22.17
CA TYR A 339 -2.85 3.67 -21.30
C TYR A 339 -4.23 4.32 -21.05
N GLY A 340 -4.60 5.36 -21.81
CA GLY A 340 -5.79 6.18 -21.56
C GLY A 340 -7.11 5.40 -21.49
N ALA A 341 -7.29 4.37 -22.33
CA ALA A 341 -8.48 3.52 -22.28
C ALA A 341 -8.60 2.74 -20.97
N ARG A 342 -7.49 2.19 -20.47
CA ARG A 342 -7.44 1.44 -19.20
C ARG A 342 -7.64 2.38 -18.00
N ILE A 343 -7.02 3.55 -18.04
CA ILE A 343 -7.19 4.61 -17.03
C ILE A 343 -8.68 4.98 -16.92
N LYS A 344 -9.33 5.25 -18.06
CA LYS A 344 -10.75 5.63 -18.07
C LYS A 344 -11.66 4.54 -17.48
N VAL A 345 -11.44 3.28 -17.82
CA VAL A 345 -12.21 2.16 -17.25
C VAL A 345 -12.05 2.11 -15.72
N TYR A 346 -10.82 2.23 -15.21
CA TYR A 346 -10.58 2.24 -13.77
C TYR A 346 -11.16 3.47 -13.07
N GLU A 347 -11.10 4.66 -13.70
CA GLU A 347 -11.74 5.86 -13.17
C GLU A 347 -13.26 5.75 -13.10
N ASP A 348 -13.90 5.17 -14.12
CA ASP A 348 -15.35 5.02 -14.18
C ASP A 348 -15.82 3.99 -13.14
N GLU A 349 -15.13 2.85 -13.00
CA GLU A 349 -15.38 1.89 -11.92
C GLU A 349 -15.19 2.50 -10.52
N LEU A 350 -14.15 3.33 -10.36
CA LEU A 350 -13.88 4.05 -9.11
C LEU A 350 -15.02 5.02 -8.75
N LYS A 351 -15.50 5.80 -9.73
CA LYS A 351 -16.62 6.73 -9.53
C LYS A 351 -17.89 5.97 -9.13
N ASN A 352 -18.24 4.92 -9.86
CA ASN A 352 -19.40 4.09 -9.57
C ASN A 352 -19.33 3.49 -8.15
N TYR A 353 -18.17 2.94 -7.78
CA TYR A 353 -17.98 2.38 -6.43
C TYR A 353 -18.16 3.43 -5.34
N ILE A 354 -17.60 4.63 -5.53
CA ILE A 354 -17.74 5.72 -4.57
C ILE A 354 -19.21 6.14 -4.45
N GLU A 355 -19.94 6.29 -5.56
CA GLU A 355 -21.34 6.70 -5.53
C GLU A 355 -22.23 5.69 -4.78
N GLU A 356 -22.07 4.40 -5.08
CA GLU A 356 -22.83 3.33 -4.42
C GLU A 356 -22.52 3.22 -2.92
N ASN A 357 -21.23 3.30 -2.57
CA ASN A 357 -20.78 3.05 -1.21
C ASN A 357 -20.75 4.31 -0.34
N LYS A 358 -20.89 5.51 -0.93
CA LYS A 358 -20.97 6.76 -0.17
C LYS A 358 -22.14 6.79 0.79
N MET A 359 -23.26 6.12 0.49
CA MET A 359 -24.40 6.04 1.43
C MET A 359 -24.22 4.93 2.47
N LYS A 360 -23.56 3.83 2.10
CA LYS A 360 -23.23 2.72 3.01
C LYS A 360 -22.25 3.15 4.09
N PHE A 361 -21.21 3.87 3.69
CA PHE A 361 -20.19 4.40 4.59
C PHE A 361 -20.44 5.84 5.01
N GLY A 362 -21.39 6.55 4.40
CA GLY A 362 -21.70 7.96 4.63
C GLY A 362 -22.21 8.27 6.03
N HIS A 363 -22.13 9.55 6.44
CA HIS A 363 -22.77 9.96 7.68
C HIS A 363 -24.29 9.83 7.52
N VAL A 364 -24.98 9.40 8.57
CA VAL A 364 -26.42 9.62 8.63
C VAL A 364 -26.63 11.13 8.67
N VAL A 365 -26.99 11.73 7.54
CA VAL A 365 -27.29 13.16 7.44
C VAL A 365 -28.58 13.38 8.22
N MET A 366 -28.43 13.87 9.44
CA MET A 366 -29.55 14.24 10.28
C MET A 366 -30.07 15.61 9.82
N GLY A 367 -31.15 15.59 9.03
CA GLY A 367 -31.98 16.77 8.85
C GLY A 367 -32.52 17.20 10.21
N ALA A 368 -32.25 18.44 10.61
CA ALA A 368 -33.00 19.06 11.69
C ALA A 368 -34.43 19.24 11.18
N LEU A 369 -35.35 18.42 11.69
CA LEU A 369 -36.79 18.71 11.70
C LEU A 369 -37.19 19.23 13.08
#